data_AF-A0A496PAJ7-F1
#
_entry.id   AF-A0A496PAJ7-F1
#
_cell.length_a   1.000
_cell.length_b   1.000
_cell.length_c   1.000
_cell.angle_alpha   90.00
_cell.angle_beta   90.00
_cell.angle_gamma   90.00
#
_symmetry.space_group_name_H-M   'P 1'
#
loop_
_entity.id
_entity.type
_entity.pdbx_description
1 polymer ?
#
loop_
_entity_poly.entity_id
_entity_poly.type
_entity_poly.pdbx_seq_one_letter_code
_entity_poly.pdbx_strand_id
1 'polypeptide(L)'
;MKDKSVLPIEKQLNKFLQPKCLIPGGLGLWEIYFRKICEAWGEINGEIRPQHIIFSADNGCNMEGYVGYNYEVTQKQSRNMLLGRSSATQFCNFNNIPYEVVDVGIASDDGIGVDRKVAKGTKNILNHPAMAEDEFNSAFQAGYERIQHYVEQGINLFSFGEMGLGNTTTSACVLSALTGAKPTETVGPGSWPDKPELMKRKIDFVRSVLEHHKN
;
A
#
# COMPACT_ATOMS: atom_id res chain seq x y z
N MET A 1 -15.95 -11.89 -39.18
CA MET A 1 -14.87 -10.97 -39.59
C MET A 1 -13.76 -11.09 -38.58
N LYS A 2 -12.58 -11.59 -39.00
CA LYS A 2 -11.41 -11.70 -38.11
C LYS A 2 -10.82 -10.30 -37.97
N ASP A 3 -10.84 -9.76 -36.75
CA ASP A 3 -10.19 -8.49 -36.47
C ASP A 3 -8.68 -8.63 -36.67
N LYS A 4 -8.14 -7.79 -37.54
CA LYS A 4 -6.73 -7.73 -37.94
C LYS A 4 -6.21 -6.37 -37.48
N SER A 5 -5.73 -6.22 -36.24
CA SER A 5 -4.79 -5.11 -35.96
C SER A 5 -4.04 -5.13 -34.63
N VAL A 6 -4.40 -5.92 -33.62
CA VAL A 6 -3.61 -5.92 -32.37
C VAL A 6 -2.43 -6.88 -32.49
N LEU A 7 -1.32 -6.39 -33.05
CA LEU A 7 -0.02 -6.99 -32.77
C LEU A 7 0.13 -7.03 -31.24
N PRO A 8 0.51 -8.16 -30.62
CA PRO A 8 0.82 -8.21 -29.19
C PRO A 8 1.65 -7.00 -28.79
N ILE A 9 1.30 -6.30 -27.70
CA ILE A 9 1.97 -5.07 -27.24
C ILE A 9 3.49 -5.17 -27.29
N GLU A 10 4.04 -6.35 -27.00
CA GLU A 10 5.45 -6.72 -27.14
C GLU A 10 6.03 -6.46 -28.55
N LYS A 11 5.32 -6.84 -29.63
CA LYS A 11 5.75 -6.58 -31.01
C LYS A 11 5.75 -5.08 -31.32
N GLN A 12 4.78 -4.34 -30.78
CA GLN A 12 4.72 -2.88 -30.93
C GLN A 12 5.89 -2.22 -30.19
N LEU A 13 6.19 -2.67 -28.96
CA LEU A 13 7.32 -2.19 -28.16
C LEU A 13 8.66 -2.48 -28.82
N ASN A 14 8.85 -3.68 -29.38
CA ASN A 14 10.07 -4.02 -30.12
C ASN A 14 10.25 -3.11 -31.33
N LYS A 15 9.19 -2.89 -32.12
CA LYS A 15 9.20 -1.95 -33.24
C LYS A 15 9.47 -0.51 -32.79
N PHE A 16 8.98 -0.11 -31.62
CA PHE A 16 9.17 1.23 -31.08
C PHE A 16 10.61 1.47 -30.59
N LEU A 17 11.21 0.51 -29.88
CA LEU A 17 12.51 0.65 -29.22
C LEU A 17 13.69 0.33 -30.14
N GLN A 18 13.59 -0.71 -30.97
CA GLN A 18 14.71 -1.19 -31.81
C GLN A 18 15.37 -0.11 -32.68
N PRO A 19 14.64 0.79 -33.37
CA PRO A 19 15.27 1.85 -34.16
C PRO A 19 15.82 3.01 -33.32
N LYS A 20 15.51 3.09 -32.02
CA LYS A 20 15.92 4.19 -31.12
C LYS A 20 17.16 3.84 -30.30
N CYS A 21 17.49 2.56 -30.15
CA CYS A 21 18.67 2.12 -29.41
C CYS A 21 19.82 1.83 -30.39
N LEU A 22 20.91 2.61 -30.32
CA LEU A 22 22.14 2.34 -31.10
C LEU A 22 22.71 0.95 -30.77
N ILE A 23 22.60 0.55 -29.50
CA ILE A 23 22.90 -0.79 -29.00
C ILE A 23 21.63 -1.28 -28.28
N PRO A 24 21.04 -2.43 -28.66
CA PRO A 24 19.89 -3.00 -27.94
C PRO A 24 20.19 -3.15 -26.44
N GLY A 25 19.28 -2.69 -25.58
CA GLY A 25 19.47 -2.71 -24.13
C GLY A 25 20.35 -1.57 -23.58
N GLY A 26 20.77 -0.62 -24.41
CA GLY A 26 21.70 0.45 -24.04
C GLY A 26 21.19 1.39 -22.93
N LEU A 27 19.88 1.46 -22.67
CA LEU A 27 19.32 2.29 -21.59
C LEU A 27 19.05 1.50 -20.28
N GLY A 28 19.38 0.20 -20.24
CA GLY A 28 19.28 -0.64 -19.04
C GLY A 28 17.89 -0.62 -18.39
N LEU A 29 17.83 -0.17 -17.13
CA LEU A 29 16.60 -0.14 -16.33
C LEU A 29 15.47 0.68 -16.98
N TRP A 30 15.80 1.71 -17.77
CA TRP A 30 14.79 2.54 -18.45
C TRP A 30 13.98 1.74 -19.47
N GLU A 31 14.62 0.88 -20.27
CA GLU A 31 13.90 0.02 -21.22
C GLU A 31 13.01 -0.98 -20.49
N ILE A 32 13.50 -1.53 -19.37
CA ILE A 32 12.76 -2.47 -18.53
C ILE A 32 11.51 -1.81 -17.96
N TYR A 33 11.61 -0.63 -17.36
CA TYR A 33 10.47 0.06 -16.79
C TYR A 33 9.49 0.57 -17.84
N PHE A 34 9.99 1.11 -18.96
CA PHE A 34 9.14 1.53 -20.08
C PHE A 34 8.29 0.37 -20.61
N ARG A 35 8.90 -0.80 -20.83
CA ARG A 35 8.18 -2.01 -21.27
C ARG A 35 7.13 -2.43 -20.26
N LYS A 36 7.51 -2.54 -18.97
CA LYS A 36 6.59 -2.92 -17.90
C LYS A 36 5.36 -2.03 -17.83
N ILE A 37 5.54 -0.71 -17.96
CA ILE A 37 4.44 0.26 -17.92
C ILE A 37 3.53 0.07 -19.14
N CYS A 38 4.09 0.03 -20.35
CA CYS A 38 3.28 -0.13 -21.57
C CYS A 38 2.57 -1.48 -21.63
N GLU A 39 3.19 -2.55 -21.13
CA GLU A 39 2.56 -3.88 -21.03
C GLU A 39 1.41 -3.87 -20.03
N ALA A 40 1.56 -3.20 -18.89
CA ALA A 40 0.50 -3.05 -17.90
C ALA A 40 -0.67 -2.21 -18.44
N TRP A 41 -0.41 -1.19 -19.25
CA TRP A 41 -1.44 -0.38 -19.91
C TRP A 41 -2.06 -1.06 -21.13
N GLY A 42 -1.36 -2.03 -21.73
CA GLY A 42 -1.76 -2.64 -23.01
C GLY A 42 -1.55 -1.72 -24.23
N GLU A 43 -0.94 -0.55 -24.05
CA GLU A 43 -0.71 0.45 -25.07
C GLU A 43 0.61 1.21 -24.86
N ILE A 44 1.14 1.81 -25.93
CA ILE A 44 2.27 2.73 -25.87
C ILE A 44 1.70 4.14 -25.75
N ASN A 45 1.31 4.53 -24.53
CA ASN A 45 0.83 5.88 -24.22
C ASN A 45 1.99 6.79 -23.82
N GLY A 46 1.97 8.04 -24.29
CA GLY A 46 3.05 9.01 -24.08
C GLY A 46 2.96 9.80 -22.77
N GLU A 47 1.81 9.80 -22.09
CA GLU A 47 1.59 10.63 -20.91
C GLU A 47 1.46 9.79 -19.64
N ILE A 48 2.31 10.05 -18.64
CA ILE A 48 2.18 9.48 -17.30
C ILE A 48 1.36 10.45 -16.46
N ARG A 49 0.21 9.99 -15.97
CA ARG A 49 -0.69 10.72 -15.06
C ARG A 49 -0.74 9.99 -13.73
N PRO A 50 0.16 10.33 -12.78
CA PRO A 50 0.28 9.61 -11.53
C PRO A 50 -0.74 10.07 -10.49
N GLN A 51 -1.14 9.18 -9.59
CA GLN A 51 -1.86 9.51 -8.36
C GLN A 51 -1.28 8.70 -7.20
N HIS A 52 -0.99 9.37 -6.08
CA HIS A 52 -0.62 8.71 -4.84
C HIS A 52 -1.82 8.62 -3.89
N ILE A 53 -2.13 7.44 -3.36
CA ILE A 53 -3.26 7.22 -2.45
C ILE A 53 -2.73 6.69 -1.13
N ILE A 54 -2.99 7.40 -0.03
CA ILE A 54 -2.57 7.03 1.31
C ILE A 54 -3.76 6.51 2.08
N PHE A 55 -3.72 5.25 2.52
CA PHE A 55 -4.76 4.65 3.35
C PHE A 55 -4.37 4.67 4.83
N SER A 56 -5.22 5.24 5.67
CA SER A 56 -4.95 5.40 7.10
C SER A 56 -5.90 4.56 7.96
N ALA A 57 -5.35 3.76 8.88
CA ALA A 57 -6.10 2.96 9.84
C ALA A 57 -5.28 2.59 11.08
N ASP A 58 -5.97 2.37 12.21
CA ASP A 58 -5.34 1.91 13.44
C ASP A 58 -5.42 0.38 13.59
N ASN A 59 -4.40 -0.19 14.26
CA ASN A 59 -4.29 -1.63 14.49
C ASN A 59 -4.62 -1.96 15.95
N GLY A 60 -5.55 -2.88 16.20
CA GLY A 60 -6.01 -3.22 17.55
C GLY A 60 -4.91 -3.66 18.51
N CYS A 61 -3.91 -4.40 18.01
CA CYS A 61 -2.76 -4.81 18.81
C CYS A 61 -1.92 -3.61 19.32
N ASN A 62 -1.89 -2.51 18.59
CA ASN A 62 -1.21 -1.30 19.02
C ASN A 62 -2.07 -0.48 19.98
N MET A 63 -3.38 -0.42 19.77
CA MET A 63 -4.31 0.28 20.68
C MET A 63 -4.27 -0.31 22.09
N GLU A 64 -4.06 -1.62 22.22
CA GLU A 64 -3.90 -2.31 23.50
C GLU A 64 -2.45 -2.28 24.06
N GLY A 65 -1.54 -1.54 23.41
CA GLY A 65 -0.20 -1.26 23.93
C GLY A 65 0.84 -2.36 23.71
N TYR A 66 0.57 -3.39 22.90
CA TYR A 66 1.52 -4.49 22.68
C TYR A 66 2.76 -4.08 21.88
N VAL A 67 2.63 -3.12 20.96
CA VAL A 67 3.69 -2.74 20.01
C VAL A 67 4.13 -1.28 20.16
N GLY A 68 3.34 -0.44 20.83
CA GLY A 68 3.67 0.96 21.07
C GLY A 68 2.49 1.72 21.67
N TYR A 69 2.76 2.73 22.48
CA TYR A 69 1.75 3.52 23.16
C TYR A 69 1.64 4.89 22.49
N ASN A 70 0.61 5.10 21.66
CA ASN A 70 -0.05 6.38 21.33
C ASN A 70 -0.84 6.25 19.99
N TYR A 71 -2.12 5.85 20.07
CA TYR A 71 -2.98 5.72 18.89
C TYR A 71 -3.31 7.07 18.23
N GLU A 72 -3.18 8.19 18.94
CA GLU A 72 -3.40 9.52 18.36
C GLU A 72 -2.38 9.85 17.25
N VAL A 73 -1.25 9.15 17.20
CA VAL A 73 -0.20 9.39 16.19
C VAL A 73 -0.71 9.11 14.78
N THR A 74 -1.53 8.08 14.58
CA THR A 74 -2.11 7.76 13.27
C THR A 74 -2.93 8.93 12.74
N GLN A 75 -3.84 9.46 13.57
CA GLN A 75 -4.67 10.61 13.20
C GLN A 75 -3.81 11.88 12.97
N LYS A 76 -2.90 12.20 13.90
CA LYS A 76 -2.02 13.38 13.80
C LYS A 76 -1.17 13.35 12.53
N GLN A 77 -0.58 12.20 12.21
CA GLN A 77 0.27 12.08 11.03
C GLN A 77 -0.55 12.04 9.74
N SER A 78 -1.74 11.44 9.75
CA SER A 78 -2.66 11.51 8.61
C SER A 78 -3.11 12.94 8.33
N ARG A 79 -3.33 13.75 9.37
CA ARG A 79 -3.55 15.21 9.23
C ARG A 79 -2.33 15.92 8.66
N ASN A 80 -1.12 15.57 9.09
CA ASN A 80 0.10 16.13 8.50
C ASN A 80 0.24 15.77 7.01
N MET A 81 -0.10 14.54 6.61
CA MET A 81 -0.15 14.13 5.21
C MET A 81 -1.18 14.97 4.44
N LEU A 82 -2.41 15.12 4.95
CA LEU A 82 -3.45 15.93 4.32
C LEU A 82 -3.02 17.40 4.10
N LEU A 83 -2.26 17.96 5.05
CA LEU A 83 -1.71 19.32 4.97
C LEU A 83 -0.43 19.42 4.13
N GLY A 84 0.02 18.32 3.52
CA GLY A 84 1.24 18.26 2.72
C GLY A 84 2.53 18.34 3.53
N ARG A 85 2.50 18.14 4.84
CA ARG A 85 3.63 18.34 5.78
C ARG A 85 4.41 17.07 6.10
N SER A 86 3.95 15.90 5.67
CA SER A 86 4.69 14.65 5.83
C SER A 86 5.78 14.49 4.77
N SER A 87 6.79 13.67 5.01
CA SER A 87 7.85 13.38 4.02
C SER A 87 7.28 12.84 2.71
N ALA A 88 6.33 11.89 2.77
CA ALA A 88 5.72 11.30 1.57
C ALA A 88 5.00 12.37 0.73
N THR A 89 4.24 13.25 1.37
CA THR A 89 3.49 14.31 0.68
C THR A 89 4.39 15.45 0.22
N GLN A 90 5.50 15.71 0.91
CA GLN A 90 6.55 16.63 0.44
C GLN A 90 7.22 16.10 -0.83
N PHE A 91 7.49 14.79 -0.93
CA PHE A 91 7.99 14.19 -2.18
C PHE A 91 6.96 14.27 -3.31
N CYS A 92 5.68 14.08 -3.00
CA CYS A 92 4.61 14.26 -3.96
C CYS A 92 4.57 15.70 -4.49
N ASN A 93 4.56 16.69 -3.58
CA ASN A 93 4.60 18.11 -3.92
C ASN A 93 5.82 18.48 -4.77
N PHE A 94 7.01 18.00 -4.37
CA PHE A 94 8.26 18.27 -5.10
C PHE A 94 8.22 17.75 -6.54
N ASN A 95 7.59 16.60 -6.78
CA ASN A 95 7.47 15.97 -8.09
C ASN A 95 6.17 16.30 -8.84
N ASN A 96 5.35 17.22 -8.31
CA ASN A 96 4.01 17.53 -8.83
C ASN A 96 3.10 16.29 -8.98
N ILE A 97 3.21 15.33 -8.06
CA ILE A 97 2.35 14.16 -8.00
C ILE A 97 1.14 14.50 -7.11
N PRO A 98 -0.10 14.47 -7.63
CA PRO A 98 -1.27 14.64 -6.79
C PRO A 98 -1.39 13.46 -5.82
N TYR A 99 -1.89 13.73 -4.62
CA TYR A 99 -2.11 12.71 -3.61
C TYR A 99 -3.43 12.90 -2.88
N GLU A 100 -3.93 11.83 -2.28
CA GLU A 100 -5.06 11.85 -1.36
C GLU A 100 -4.76 11.06 -0.09
N VAL A 101 -5.48 11.40 0.98
CA VAL A 101 -5.49 10.64 2.22
C VAL A 101 -6.91 10.10 2.41
N VAL A 102 -7.02 8.79 2.63
CA VAL A 102 -8.28 8.06 2.77
C VAL A 102 -8.29 7.42 4.15
N ASP A 103 -9.25 7.82 4.97
CA ASP A 103 -9.47 7.22 6.28
C ASP A 103 -10.34 5.98 6.13
N VAL A 104 -9.73 4.81 6.29
CA VAL A 104 -10.43 3.52 6.22
C VAL A 104 -10.63 2.89 7.60
N GLY A 105 -9.98 3.43 8.63
CA GLY A 105 -10.13 2.90 9.97
C GLY A 105 -9.36 3.60 11.09
N ILE A 106 -9.17 4.93 11.02
CA ILE A 106 -8.54 5.68 12.12
C ILE A 106 -9.45 5.60 13.36
N ALA A 107 -8.88 5.29 14.52
CA ALA A 107 -9.56 5.18 15.80
C ALA A 107 -9.87 6.57 16.42
N SER A 108 -10.63 7.38 15.67
CA SER A 108 -11.07 8.71 16.07
C SER A 108 -12.46 8.99 15.51
N ASP A 109 -13.19 9.86 16.21
CA ASP A 109 -14.45 10.44 15.74
C ASP A 109 -14.23 11.52 14.67
N ASP A 110 -13.08 12.21 14.70
CA ASP A 110 -12.81 13.23 13.69
C ASP A 110 -12.33 12.56 12.40
N GLY A 111 -13.09 12.73 11.32
CA GLY A 111 -12.70 12.28 9.99
C GLY A 111 -11.44 12.98 9.46
N ILE A 112 -10.66 12.25 8.66
CA ILE A 112 -9.47 12.75 7.97
C ILE A 112 -9.57 12.45 6.48
N GLY A 113 -9.41 13.48 5.64
CA GLY A 113 -9.37 13.30 4.19
C GLY A 113 -10.68 12.71 3.63
N VAL A 114 -10.57 11.73 2.73
CA VAL A 114 -11.72 11.02 2.17
C VAL A 114 -12.24 10.01 3.19
N ASP A 115 -13.51 10.16 3.59
CA ASP A 115 -14.14 9.27 4.56
C ASP A 115 -14.61 7.96 3.90
N ARG A 116 -13.96 6.88 4.32
CA ARG A 116 -14.31 5.49 4.03
C ARG A 116 -14.15 4.62 5.27
N LYS A 117 -14.35 5.21 6.45
CA LYS A 117 -14.07 4.56 7.73
C LYS A 117 -14.97 3.33 7.91
N VAL A 118 -14.35 2.16 8.00
CA VAL A 118 -15.05 0.89 8.25
C VAL A 118 -15.30 0.68 9.74
N ALA A 119 -14.28 0.94 10.55
CA ALA A 119 -14.31 0.81 12.01
C ALA A 119 -13.31 1.77 12.66
N LYS A 120 -13.37 1.93 13.98
CA LYS A 120 -12.35 2.69 14.74
C LYS A 120 -11.17 1.79 15.09
N GLY A 121 -10.38 1.47 14.07
CA GLY A 121 -9.28 0.51 14.14
C GLY A 121 -9.75 -0.95 14.11
N THR A 122 -8.83 -1.85 13.80
CA THR A 122 -9.08 -3.30 13.85
C THR A 122 -9.16 -3.81 15.28
N LYS A 123 -9.74 -5.00 15.47
CA LYS A 123 -9.63 -5.75 16.72
C LYS A 123 -8.20 -6.27 16.91
N ASN A 124 -7.82 -6.56 18.16
CA ASN A 124 -6.51 -7.15 18.42
C ASN A 124 -6.43 -8.58 17.88
N ILE A 125 -5.62 -8.75 16.84
CA ILE A 125 -5.43 -10.01 16.13
C ILE A 125 -4.84 -11.14 16.98
N LEU A 126 -4.34 -10.83 18.17
CA LEU A 126 -3.86 -11.84 19.13
C LEU A 126 -5.00 -12.73 19.66
N ASN A 127 -6.20 -12.17 19.81
CA ASN A 127 -7.33 -12.83 20.48
C ASN A 127 -8.59 -12.93 19.61
N HIS A 128 -8.67 -12.14 18.53
CA HIS A 128 -9.84 -12.02 17.68
C HIS A 128 -9.43 -11.91 16.21
N PRO A 129 -10.32 -12.21 15.24
CA PRO A 129 -10.13 -11.75 13.87
C PRO A 129 -9.97 -10.22 13.83
N ALA A 130 -9.08 -9.71 12.98
CA ALA A 130 -8.83 -8.26 12.85
C ALA A 130 -10.12 -7.47 12.57
N MET A 131 -11.00 -8.08 11.79
CA MET A 131 -12.25 -7.52 11.29
C MET A 131 -13.21 -8.67 10.95
N ALA A 132 -14.50 -8.38 10.88
CA ALA A 132 -15.50 -9.26 10.30
C ALA A 132 -15.36 -9.30 8.77
N GLU A 133 -15.98 -10.30 8.12
CA GLU A 133 -15.94 -10.43 6.66
C GLU A 133 -16.58 -9.22 5.96
N ASP A 134 -17.69 -8.69 6.48
CA ASP A 134 -18.33 -7.48 5.95
C ASP A 134 -17.46 -6.24 6.09
N GLU A 135 -16.69 -6.14 7.17
CA GLU A 135 -15.72 -5.05 7.39
C GLU A 135 -14.56 -5.17 6.38
N PHE A 136 -14.06 -6.39 6.12
CA PHE A 136 -13.07 -6.63 5.07
C PHE A 136 -13.59 -6.23 3.69
N ASN A 137 -14.79 -6.67 3.33
CA ASN A 137 -15.41 -6.35 2.04
C ASN A 137 -15.60 -4.83 1.89
N SER A 138 -15.99 -4.14 2.97
CA SER A 138 -16.12 -2.69 2.97
C SER A 138 -14.77 -1.98 2.78
N ALA A 139 -13.71 -2.46 3.45
CA ALA A 139 -12.35 -1.91 3.31
C ALA A 139 -11.78 -2.14 1.89
N PHE A 140 -12.00 -3.33 1.33
CA PHE A 140 -11.61 -3.67 -0.03
C PHE A 140 -12.34 -2.78 -1.04
N GLN A 141 -13.67 -2.63 -0.86
CA GLN A 141 -14.49 -1.81 -1.73
C GLN A 141 -14.10 -0.33 -1.67
N ALA A 142 -13.74 0.19 -0.49
CA ALA A 142 -13.23 1.55 -0.35
C ALA A 142 -11.99 1.78 -1.24
N GLY A 143 -11.02 0.85 -1.22
CA GLY A 143 -9.85 0.91 -2.10
C GLY A 143 -10.23 0.85 -3.59
N TYR A 144 -11.10 -0.09 -3.96
CA TYR A 144 -11.58 -0.26 -5.33
C TYR A 144 -12.25 1.01 -5.88
N GLU A 145 -13.16 1.61 -5.10
CA GLU A 145 -13.85 2.85 -5.45
C GLU A 145 -12.89 4.02 -5.68
N ARG A 146 -11.84 4.15 -4.85
CA ARG A 146 -10.83 5.20 -5.04
C ARG A 146 -10.06 5.02 -6.35
N ILE A 147 -9.70 3.79 -6.69
CA ILE A 147 -9.06 3.50 -7.99
C ILE A 147 -10.00 3.85 -9.14
N GLN A 148 -11.24 3.37 -9.13
CA GLN A 148 -12.20 3.65 -10.21
C GLN A 148 -12.42 5.15 -10.40
N HIS A 149 -12.59 5.89 -9.30
CA HIS A 149 -12.74 7.34 -9.33
C HIS A 149 -11.62 8.08 -10.07
N TYR A 150 -10.37 7.64 -9.93
CA TYR A 150 -9.22 8.25 -10.61
C TYR A 150 -9.00 7.70 -12.02
N VAL A 151 -9.31 6.43 -12.26
CA VAL A 151 -9.30 5.86 -13.62
C VAL A 151 -10.28 6.63 -14.52
N GLU A 152 -11.48 6.97 -14.01
CA GLU A 152 -12.45 7.80 -14.73
C GLU A 152 -11.94 9.21 -15.06
N GLN A 153 -10.94 9.71 -14.31
CA GLN A 153 -10.27 10.99 -14.55
C GLN A 153 -9.04 10.85 -15.48
N GLY A 154 -8.76 9.63 -15.95
CA GLY A 154 -7.63 9.35 -16.83
C GLY A 154 -6.28 9.21 -16.12
N ILE A 155 -6.28 8.98 -14.80
CA ILE A 155 -5.06 8.56 -14.08
C ILE A 155 -4.68 7.15 -14.56
N ASN A 156 -3.40 6.96 -14.85
CA ASN A 156 -2.87 5.71 -15.41
C ASN A 156 -1.68 5.13 -14.64
N LEU A 157 -1.17 5.82 -13.62
CA LEU A 157 -0.12 5.30 -12.75
C LEU A 157 -0.48 5.52 -11.29
N PHE A 158 -0.56 4.45 -10.52
CA PHE A 158 -0.91 4.51 -9.10
C PHE A 158 0.31 4.21 -8.23
N SER A 159 0.41 4.96 -7.14
CA SER A 159 1.32 4.68 -6.03
C SER A 159 0.50 4.64 -4.75
N PHE A 160 0.86 3.74 -3.83
CA PHE A 160 0.15 3.56 -2.58
C PHE A 160 1.05 3.90 -1.40
N GLY A 161 0.46 4.57 -0.43
CA GLY A 161 1.02 4.81 0.89
C GLY A 161 0.05 4.29 1.95
N GLU A 162 0.55 4.18 3.17
CA GLU A 162 -0.24 3.74 4.29
C GLU A 162 0.18 4.52 5.55
N MET A 163 -0.71 4.61 6.53
CA MET A 163 -0.41 5.19 7.84
C MET A 163 -1.19 4.45 8.91
N GLY A 164 -0.49 3.74 9.79
CA GLY A 164 -1.11 3.08 10.93
C GLY A 164 -0.10 2.58 11.95
N LEU A 165 -0.23 2.96 13.21
CA LEU A 165 0.67 2.42 14.23
C LEU A 165 0.45 0.92 14.42
N GLY A 166 1.54 0.15 14.46
CA GLY A 166 1.52 -1.31 14.56
C GLY A 166 1.37 -2.06 13.23
N ASN A 167 1.15 -1.36 12.11
CA ASN A 167 1.00 -1.91 10.76
C ASN A 167 2.09 -2.93 10.37
N THR A 168 3.36 -2.69 10.67
CA THR A 168 4.46 -3.59 10.28
C THR A 168 4.37 -4.95 10.99
N THR A 169 3.73 -4.99 12.16
CA THR A 169 3.46 -6.24 12.88
C THR A 169 2.33 -7.00 12.22
N THR A 170 1.24 -6.32 11.86
CA THR A 170 0.08 -6.94 11.19
C THR A 170 0.46 -7.39 9.77
N SER A 171 1.25 -6.60 9.04
CA SER A 171 1.86 -6.98 7.76
C SER A 171 2.75 -8.22 7.87
N ALA A 172 3.55 -8.36 8.94
CA ALA A 172 4.36 -9.55 9.16
C ALA A 172 3.50 -10.79 9.44
N CYS A 173 2.37 -10.65 10.12
CA CYS A 173 1.38 -11.74 10.29
C CYS A 173 0.84 -12.19 8.93
N VAL A 174 0.35 -11.24 8.12
CA VAL A 174 -0.20 -11.52 6.78
C VAL A 174 0.86 -12.16 5.88
N LEU A 175 2.07 -11.61 5.84
CA LEU A 175 3.16 -12.15 5.02
C LEU A 175 3.53 -13.57 5.43
N SER A 176 3.64 -13.85 6.73
CA SER A 176 3.96 -15.19 7.23
C SER A 176 2.84 -16.18 6.92
N ALA A 177 1.58 -15.77 7.05
CA ALA A 177 0.43 -16.62 6.75
C ALA A 177 0.36 -16.98 5.26
N LEU A 178 0.59 -16.00 4.36
CA LEU A 178 0.53 -16.21 2.91
C LEU A 178 1.70 -17.02 2.36
N THR A 179 2.89 -16.89 2.95
CA THR A 179 4.12 -17.50 2.42
C THR A 179 4.57 -18.76 3.16
N GLY A 180 4.08 -18.99 4.38
CA GLY A 180 4.59 -20.02 5.28
C GLY A 180 5.98 -19.71 5.87
N ALA A 181 6.54 -18.53 5.59
CA ALA A 181 7.82 -18.10 6.15
C ALA A 181 7.74 -17.93 7.67
N LYS A 182 8.87 -18.14 8.36
CA LYS A 182 8.91 -18.03 9.82
C LYS A 182 8.79 -16.56 10.23
N PRO A 183 8.22 -16.26 11.42
CA PRO A 183 8.18 -14.89 11.95
C PRO A 183 9.56 -14.20 12.02
N THR A 184 10.64 -14.96 12.21
CA THR A 184 12.02 -14.45 12.22
C THR A 184 12.49 -13.92 10.87
N GLU A 185 11.82 -14.28 9.77
CA GLU A 185 12.14 -13.88 8.40
C GLU A 185 11.25 -12.73 7.91
N THR A 186 10.07 -12.55 8.52
CA THR A 186 9.05 -11.59 8.09
C THR A 186 8.97 -10.36 9.01
N VAL A 187 9.45 -10.46 10.25
CA VAL A 187 9.44 -9.35 11.20
C VAL A 187 10.70 -8.50 11.07
N GLY A 188 10.51 -7.23 10.71
CA GLY A 188 11.54 -6.20 10.77
C GLY A 188 11.42 -5.27 12.00
N PRO A 189 12.37 -4.35 12.19
CA PRO A 189 12.37 -3.40 13.31
C PRO A 189 11.19 -2.41 13.27
N GLY A 190 10.64 -2.13 12.08
CA GLY A 190 9.65 -1.05 11.91
C GLY A 190 10.26 0.29 12.30
N SER A 191 9.50 1.12 13.03
CA SER A 191 9.92 2.46 13.46
C SER A 191 10.98 2.50 14.58
N TRP A 192 11.47 1.34 15.04
CA TRP A 192 12.36 1.23 16.22
C TRP A 192 13.57 0.32 15.95
N PRO A 193 14.53 0.75 15.10
CA PRO A 193 15.71 -0.05 14.74
C PRO A 193 16.62 -0.39 15.94
N ASP A 194 16.71 0.49 16.93
CA ASP A 194 17.65 0.36 18.06
C ASP A 194 17.03 -0.31 19.30
N LYS A 195 15.95 -1.10 19.12
CA LYS A 195 15.20 -1.78 20.21
C LYS A 195 15.06 -3.29 19.98
N PRO A 196 16.14 -4.08 20.18
CA PRO A 196 16.11 -5.52 19.93
C PRO A 196 15.07 -6.28 20.77
N GLU A 197 14.78 -5.80 21.98
CA GLU A 197 13.74 -6.35 22.85
C GLU A 197 12.33 -6.19 22.25
N LEU A 198 12.07 -5.08 21.56
CA LEU A 198 10.81 -4.86 20.85
C LEU A 198 10.72 -5.77 19.62
N MET A 199 11.82 -5.97 18.90
CA MET A 199 11.87 -6.89 17.77
C MET A 199 11.53 -8.33 18.21
N LYS A 200 12.09 -8.80 19.34
CA LYS A 200 11.74 -10.10 19.90
C LYS A 200 10.25 -10.20 20.24
N ARG A 201 9.68 -9.17 20.89
CA ARG A 201 8.24 -9.12 21.21
C ARG A 201 7.37 -9.19 19.96
N LYS A 202 7.76 -8.50 18.87
CA LYS A 202 7.05 -8.60 17.58
C LYS A 202 7.11 -10.01 16.99
N ILE A 203 8.26 -10.66 17.03
CA ILE A 203 8.42 -12.05 16.56
C ILE A 203 7.51 -13.01 17.35
N ASP A 204 7.53 -12.90 18.68
CA ASP A 204 6.70 -13.73 19.55
C ASP A 204 5.20 -13.45 19.33
N PHE A 205 4.82 -12.17 19.15
CA PHE A 205 3.45 -11.78 18.81
C PHE A 205 2.99 -12.42 17.49
N VAL A 206 3.78 -12.29 16.41
CA VAL A 206 3.43 -12.87 15.11
C VAL A 206 3.31 -14.39 15.21
N ARG A 207 4.20 -15.06 15.96
CA ARG A 207 4.09 -16.50 16.21
C ARG A 207 2.76 -16.86 16.87
N SER A 208 2.38 -16.17 17.95
CA SER A 208 1.12 -16.43 18.66
C SER A 208 -0.11 -16.19 17.78
N VAL A 209 -0.11 -15.13 16.96
CA VAL A 209 -1.20 -14.84 16.02
C VAL A 209 -1.35 -15.98 15.00
N LEU A 210 -0.25 -16.43 14.41
CA LEU A 210 -0.28 -17.53 13.43
C LEU A 210 -0.77 -18.84 14.06
N GLU A 211 -0.42 -19.10 15.32
CA GLU A 211 -0.93 -20.27 16.04
C GLU A 211 -2.42 -20.16 16.35
N HIS A 212 -2.89 -18.96 16.71
CA HIS A 212 -4.30 -18.70 17.02
C HIS A 212 -5.22 -18.85 15.79
N HIS A 213 -4.78 -18.39 14.61
CA HIS A 213 -5.57 -18.35 13.37
C HIS A 213 -5.27 -19.52 12.41
N LYS A 214 -4.71 -20.63 12.89
CA LYS A 214 -4.33 -21.79 12.06
C LYS A 214 -5.49 -22.64 11.55
N ASN A 215 -6.73 -22.32 11.94
CA ASN A 215 -7.94 -23.09 11.65
C ASN A 215 -8.88 -22.32 10.73
#